data_AF-A0A561SP07-F1
#
_entry.id   AF-A0A561SP07-F1
#
_cell.length_a   1.000
_cell.length_b   1.000
_cell.length_c   1.000
_cell.angle_alpha   90.00
_cell.angle_beta   90.00
_cell.angle_gamma   90.00
#
_symmetry.space_group_name_H-M   'P 1'
#
loop_
_entity.id
_entity.type
_entity.pdbx_description
1 polymer ?
#
loop_
_entity_poly.entity_id
_entity_poly.type
_entity_poly.pdbx_seq_one_letter_code
_entity_poly.pdbx_strand_id
1 'polypeptide(L)'
;MTAPAGRRSGRRVLSWLLALVLLGVIGFVVFRDVGGQEPEPVAPTVVSGVIGSEKAAFFADERVRNAFLAHGLDVRADPAGSRQIATTVRLDGYDFAFPSSSPAADKLLAQRPTARTYAPFSSPMAVATFAPIVDLLTQAGVVAPGSSSFDVRRYLELAAAGTRWDQLPGNTTFPARKDVLLSTTAPCQSNSAAMYLGIASYVANADGVVADQGVAAQVTPSVQPLFRDQGYLPPTTEVLFEDYLSAGMGRVPMALVYEAQYLAEALSPDPVLPADARLLYPSPTIFSRHTLVPLSPAGDRVGELLTSDPQLAELAAQHGFRPTDPRPFAAAFRDRGLPEPPQLVDVVEPPSFDTLEGMLTLLGCAP
;
A
#
# COMPACT_ATOMS: atom_id res chain seq x y z
N MET A 1 -84.29 -69.42 7.38
CA MET A 1 -83.82 -68.68 6.17
C MET A 1 -82.62 -67.83 6.55
N THR A 2 -81.49 -68.15 5.93
CA THR A 2 -80.26 -67.38 5.58
C THR A 2 -80.06 -65.91 6.06
N ALA A 3 -78.78 -65.61 6.38
CA ALA A 3 -78.16 -64.41 7.00
C ALA A 3 -78.26 -63.07 6.19
N PRO A 4 -77.75 -61.91 6.71
CA PRO A 4 -76.30 -61.63 6.59
C PRO A 4 -75.62 -60.82 7.74
N ALA A 5 -74.30 -60.97 7.78
CA ALA A 5 -73.33 -60.17 8.52
C ALA A 5 -73.17 -58.74 7.95
N GLY A 6 -72.70 -57.78 8.76
CA GLY A 6 -72.51 -56.39 8.31
C GLY A 6 -71.54 -55.53 9.12
N ARG A 7 -70.25 -55.62 8.77
CA ARG A 7 -69.19 -54.57 8.77
C ARG A 7 -69.38 -53.36 9.71
N ARG A 8 -68.72 -53.35 10.89
CA ARG A 8 -68.55 -52.13 11.72
C ARG A 8 -67.11 -51.73 12.08
N SER A 9 -66.08 -52.43 11.59
CA SER A 9 -64.68 -52.19 12.00
C SER A 9 -63.89 -51.21 11.10
N GLY A 10 -64.16 -51.14 9.79
CA GLY A 10 -63.31 -50.39 8.85
C GLY A 10 -63.41 -48.84 8.91
N ARG A 11 -64.55 -48.28 9.33
CA ARG A 11 -64.75 -46.82 9.34
C ARG A 11 -63.96 -46.10 10.44
N ARG A 12 -63.71 -46.75 11.58
CA ARG A 12 -62.96 -46.15 12.68
C ARG A 12 -61.46 -46.09 12.38
N VAL A 13 -60.91 -47.14 11.79
CA VAL A 13 -59.49 -47.20 11.38
C VAL A 13 -59.20 -46.17 10.29
N LEU A 14 -60.11 -46.02 9.32
CA LEU A 14 -59.97 -45.01 8.26
C LEU A 14 -60.01 -43.58 8.80
N SER A 15 -60.86 -43.28 9.80
CA SER A 15 -60.90 -41.96 10.44
C SER A 15 -59.62 -41.62 11.22
N TRP A 16 -59.01 -42.60 11.90
CA TRP A 16 -57.74 -42.39 12.60
C TRP A 16 -56.57 -42.15 11.64
N LEU A 17 -56.52 -42.89 10.52
CA LEU A 17 -55.54 -42.65 9.47
C LEU A 17 -55.72 -41.27 8.83
N LEU A 18 -56.96 -40.86 8.57
CA LEU A 18 -57.24 -39.53 8.02
C LEU A 18 -56.83 -38.41 8.99
N ALA A 19 -57.07 -38.58 10.28
CA ALA A 19 -56.69 -37.61 11.31
C ALA A 19 -55.16 -37.49 11.46
N LEU A 20 -54.43 -38.60 11.37
CA LEU A 20 -52.96 -38.60 11.39
C LEU A 20 -52.37 -37.95 10.14
N VAL A 21 -52.96 -38.19 8.96
CA VAL A 21 -52.57 -37.50 7.73
C VAL A 21 -52.84 -36.00 7.85
N LEU A 22 -54.00 -35.61 8.39
CA LEU A 22 -54.34 -34.20 8.58
C LEU A 22 -53.38 -33.50 9.56
N LEU A 23 -53.04 -34.16 10.67
CA LEU A 23 -52.06 -33.66 11.65
C LEU A 23 -50.65 -33.58 11.04
N GLY A 24 -50.26 -34.53 10.21
CA GLY A 24 -49.01 -34.50 9.47
C GLY A 24 -48.95 -33.35 8.46
N VAL A 25 -50.05 -33.09 7.74
CA VAL A 25 -50.17 -31.97 6.79
C VAL A 25 -50.16 -30.64 7.53
N ILE A 26 -50.89 -30.50 8.64
CA ILE A 26 -50.87 -29.28 9.47
C ILE A 26 -49.48 -29.05 10.05
N GLY A 27 -48.83 -30.10 10.58
CA GLY A 27 -47.46 -30.02 11.08
C GLY A 27 -46.46 -29.62 9.99
N PHE A 28 -46.61 -30.14 8.77
CA PHE A 28 -45.79 -29.77 7.62
C PHE A 28 -46.03 -28.32 7.17
N VAL A 29 -47.28 -27.86 7.13
CA VAL A 29 -47.62 -26.47 6.78
C VAL A 29 -47.11 -25.49 7.83
N VAL A 30 -47.29 -25.79 9.13
CA VAL A 30 -46.76 -24.95 10.22
C VAL A 30 -45.23 -24.96 10.24
N PHE A 31 -44.58 -26.10 9.99
CA PHE A 31 -43.12 -26.15 9.87
C PHE A 31 -42.62 -25.35 8.67
N ARG A 32 -43.35 -25.35 7.55
CA ARG A 32 -43.02 -24.56 6.36
C ARG A 32 -43.23 -23.05 6.55
N ASP A 33 -44.28 -22.66 7.27
CA ASP A 33 -44.63 -21.24 7.52
C ASP A 33 -43.84 -20.62 8.69
N VAL A 34 -43.37 -21.42 9.66
CA VAL A 34 -42.58 -20.95 10.81
C VAL A 34 -41.07 -21.20 10.63
N GLY A 35 -40.67 -22.15 9.78
CA GLY A 35 -39.29 -22.61 9.63
C GLY A 35 -38.51 -22.09 8.41
N GLY A 36 -38.94 -21.00 7.76
CA GLY A 36 -38.39 -20.66 6.43
C GLY A 36 -38.42 -19.19 6.01
N GLN A 37 -38.27 -18.24 6.92
CA GLN A 37 -37.64 -16.98 6.55
C GLN A 37 -36.20 -17.03 7.05
N GLU A 38 -35.30 -17.55 6.21
CA GLU A 38 -33.90 -17.13 6.33
C GLU A 38 -33.91 -15.60 6.32
N PRO A 39 -33.28 -14.91 7.29
CA PRO A 39 -33.19 -13.47 7.25
C PRO A 39 -32.62 -13.10 5.88
N GLU A 40 -33.31 -12.21 5.14
CA GLU A 40 -32.77 -11.74 3.86
C GLU A 40 -31.32 -11.33 4.09
N PRO A 41 -30.37 -11.82 3.26
CA PRO A 41 -28.97 -11.47 3.45
C PRO A 41 -28.87 -9.95 3.43
N VAL A 42 -28.51 -9.37 4.58
CA VAL A 42 -28.35 -7.93 4.73
C VAL A 42 -27.31 -7.51 3.70
N ALA A 43 -27.72 -6.70 2.73
CA ALA A 43 -26.81 -6.22 1.71
C ALA A 43 -25.63 -5.52 2.39
N PRO A 44 -24.38 -5.81 1.97
CA PRO A 44 -23.22 -5.18 2.58
C PRO A 44 -23.30 -3.66 2.42
N THR A 45 -22.83 -2.94 3.44
CA THR A 45 -22.71 -1.48 3.36
C THR A 45 -21.59 -1.15 2.37
N VAL A 46 -21.92 -0.45 1.29
CA VAL A 46 -20.89 0.04 0.35
C VAL A 46 -20.11 1.16 1.04
N VAL A 47 -18.78 1.04 1.05
CA VAL A 47 -17.88 2.03 1.65
C VAL A 47 -16.88 2.48 0.60
N SER A 48 -16.93 3.75 0.21
CA SER A 48 -16.05 4.30 -0.81
C SER A 48 -14.85 4.99 -0.16
N GLY A 49 -13.63 4.75 -0.66
CA GLY A 49 -12.45 5.45 -0.17
C GLY A 49 -11.51 5.89 -1.27
N VAL A 50 -10.67 6.87 -0.95
CA VAL A 50 -9.54 7.27 -1.80
C VAL A 50 -8.23 6.81 -1.15
N ILE A 51 -7.37 6.12 -1.91
CA ILE A 51 -6.17 5.47 -1.40
C ILE A 51 -4.93 5.92 -2.16
N GLY A 52 -3.78 5.96 -1.48
CA GLY A 52 -2.48 6.05 -2.19
C GLY A 52 -2.28 4.88 -3.16
N SER A 53 -1.80 5.16 -4.38
CA SER A 53 -1.74 4.21 -5.50
C SER A 53 -1.06 2.88 -5.20
N GLU A 54 -0.05 2.87 -4.34
CA GLU A 54 0.69 1.65 -3.97
C GLU A 54 -0.17 0.63 -3.19
N LYS A 55 -1.35 1.03 -2.69
CA LYS A 55 -2.32 0.13 -2.04
C LYS A 55 -3.33 -0.48 -3.01
N ALA A 56 -3.30 -0.11 -4.30
CA ALA A 56 -4.33 -0.52 -5.26
C ALA A 56 -4.44 -2.05 -5.39
N ALA A 57 -3.31 -2.75 -5.51
CA ALA A 57 -3.28 -4.22 -5.57
C ALA A 57 -3.88 -4.88 -4.31
N PHE A 58 -3.60 -4.34 -3.13
CA PHE A 58 -4.17 -4.84 -1.87
C PHE A 58 -5.70 -4.70 -1.84
N PHE A 59 -6.25 -3.53 -2.16
CA PHE A 59 -7.72 -3.34 -2.17
C PHE A 59 -8.43 -4.03 -3.34
N ALA A 60 -7.71 -4.34 -4.42
CA ALA A 60 -8.23 -5.11 -5.56
C ALA A 60 -8.26 -6.64 -5.29
N ASP A 61 -7.46 -7.14 -4.35
CA ASP A 61 -7.39 -8.56 -4.00
C ASP A 61 -8.75 -9.08 -3.51
N GLU A 62 -9.29 -10.10 -4.18
CA GLU A 62 -10.58 -10.72 -3.82
C GLU A 62 -10.59 -11.22 -2.37
N ARG A 63 -9.44 -11.68 -1.84
CA ARG A 63 -9.33 -12.15 -0.45
C ARG A 63 -9.49 -11.00 0.54
N VAL A 64 -8.97 -9.82 0.21
CA VAL A 64 -9.13 -8.60 1.02
C VAL A 64 -10.59 -8.13 0.96
N ARG A 65 -11.18 -8.11 -0.23
CA ARG A 65 -12.61 -7.78 -0.41
C ARG A 65 -13.52 -8.74 0.36
N ASN A 66 -13.24 -10.05 0.30
CA ASN A 66 -13.98 -11.06 1.05
C ASN A 66 -13.81 -10.91 2.57
N ALA A 67 -12.62 -10.53 3.05
CA ALA A 67 -12.41 -10.23 4.46
C ALA A 67 -13.30 -9.06 4.93
N PHE A 68 -13.40 -7.98 4.15
CA PHE A 68 -14.33 -6.88 4.48
C PHE A 68 -15.80 -7.28 4.35
N LEU A 69 -16.16 -8.08 3.34
CA LEU A 69 -17.54 -8.58 3.14
C LEU A 69 -18.00 -9.47 4.30
N ALA A 70 -17.09 -10.26 4.89
CA ALA A 70 -17.38 -11.04 6.10
C ALA A 70 -17.79 -10.15 7.29
N HIS A 71 -17.39 -8.88 7.28
CA HIS A 71 -17.79 -7.84 8.24
C HIS A 71 -18.95 -6.96 7.72
N GLY A 72 -19.58 -7.33 6.61
CA GLY A 72 -20.70 -6.61 6.01
C GLY A 72 -20.33 -5.31 5.31
N LEU A 73 -19.08 -5.15 4.86
CA LEU A 73 -18.61 -3.97 4.12
C LEU A 73 -18.19 -4.35 2.69
N ASP A 74 -18.75 -3.67 1.68
CA ASP A 74 -18.26 -3.70 0.29
C ASP A 74 -17.36 -2.48 0.07
N VAL A 75 -16.07 -2.64 0.36
CA VAL A 75 -15.08 -1.56 0.27
C VAL A 75 -14.66 -1.36 -1.19
N ARG A 76 -14.80 -0.12 -1.67
CA ARG A 76 -14.40 0.31 -3.02
C ARG A 76 -13.40 1.44 -2.89
N ALA A 77 -12.26 1.31 -3.56
CA ALA A 77 -11.15 2.23 -3.38
C ALA A 77 -10.65 2.79 -4.71
N ASP A 78 -10.55 4.11 -4.79
CA ASP A 78 -10.02 4.82 -5.94
C ASP A 78 -8.57 5.26 -5.67
N PRO A 79 -7.59 4.92 -6.54
CA PRO A 79 -6.21 5.30 -6.34
C PRO A 79 -5.94 6.76 -6.73
N ALA A 80 -5.17 7.46 -5.91
CA ALA A 80 -4.66 8.81 -6.18
C ALA A 80 -3.28 9.02 -5.55
N GLY A 81 -2.53 10.03 -5.99
CA GLY A 81 -1.28 10.42 -5.32
C GLY A 81 -1.57 11.00 -3.94
N SER A 82 -0.78 10.64 -2.91
CA SER A 82 -1.11 11.03 -1.52
C SER A 82 -1.17 12.54 -1.30
N ARG A 83 -0.37 13.32 -2.06
CA ARG A 83 -0.48 14.79 -2.09
C ARG A 83 -1.84 15.23 -2.62
N GLN A 84 -2.26 14.68 -3.77
CA GLN A 84 -3.56 14.98 -4.38
C GLN A 84 -4.71 14.66 -3.43
N ILE A 85 -4.64 13.55 -2.67
CA ILE A 85 -5.64 13.21 -1.66
C ILE A 85 -5.81 14.32 -0.62
N ALA A 86 -4.71 14.97 -0.21
CA ALA A 86 -4.72 16.03 0.79
C ALA A 86 -5.05 17.43 0.23
N THR A 87 -4.92 17.65 -1.09
CA THR A 87 -5.01 18.99 -1.70
C THR A 87 -6.13 19.13 -2.74
N THR A 88 -6.16 18.26 -3.76
CA THR A 88 -6.98 18.48 -4.97
C THR A 88 -8.15 17.52 -5.12
N VAL A 89 -8.10 16.35 -4.49
CA VAL A 89 -9.21 15.39 -4.52
C VAL A 89 -10.38 15.96 -3.71
N ARG A 90 -11.56 16.03 -4.32
CA ARG A 90 -12.79 16.33 -3.60
C ARG A 90 -13.18 15.11 -2.77
N LEU A 91 -13.20 15.27 -1.46
CA LEU A 91 -13.51 14.19 -0.53
C LEU A 91 -15.02 13.96 -0.33
N ASP A 92 -15.86 14.85 -0.88
CA ASP A 92 -17.31 14.68 -0.86
C ASP A 92 -17.70 13.38 -1.57
N GLY A 93 -18.39 12.49 -0.85
CA GLY A 93 -18.81 11.18 -1.36
C GLY A 93 -17.86 10.03 -1.04
N TYR A 94 -16.71 10.29 -0.41
CA TYR A 94 -15.88 9.24 0.18
C TYR A 94 -16.15 9.09 1.68
N ASP A 95 -16.05 7.86 2.16
CA ASP A 95 -16.17 7.44 3.56
C ASP A 95 -14.83 7.42 4.29
N PHE A 96 -13.71 7.29 3.56
CA PHE A 96 -12.37 7.40 4.13
C PHE A 96 -11.34 7.93 3.11
N ALA A 97 -10.27 8.52 3.63
CA ALA A 97 -9.07 8.87 2.87
C ALA A 97 -7.86 8.15 3.46
N PHE A 98 -7.03 7.53 2.62
CA PHE A 98 -5.90 6.71 3.08
C PHE A 98 -4.60 7.05 2.34
N PRO A 99 -4.05 8.25 2.58
CA PRO A 99 -2.76 8.63 2.04
C PRO A 99 -1.63 7.73 2.56
N SER A 100 -0.53 7.76 1.83
CA SER A 100 0.66 6.92 2.08
C SER A 100 1.66 7.59 3.01
N SER A 101 1.34 8.74 3.61
CA SER A 101 2.26 9.49 4.46
C SER A 101 1.55 10.23 5.59
N SER A 102 2.23 10.32 6.74
CA SER A 102 1.74 11.06 7.90
C SER A 102 1.47 12.54 7.60
N PRO A 103 2.36 13.30 6.90
CA PRO A 103 2.09 14.70 6.60
C PRO A 103 0.79 14.93 5.82
N ALA A 104 0.49 14.09 4.82
CA ALA A 104 -0.75 14.18 4.06
C ALA A 104 -1.97 13.87 4.95
N ALA A 105 -1.87 12.87 5.84
CA ALA A 105 -2.93 12.57 6.81
C ALA A 105 -3.14 13.71 7.83
N ASP A 106 -2.05 14.33 8.32
CA ASP A 106 -2.11 15.45 9.25
C ASP A 106 -2.81 16.66 8.62
N LYS A 107 -2.58 16.92 7.33
CA LYS A 107 -3.31 17.96 6.58
C LYS A 107 -4.82 17.69 6.53
N LEU A 108 -5.22 16.44 6.32
CA LEU A 108 -6.62 16.03 6.32
C LEU A 108 -7.24 16.15 7.72
N LEU A 109 -6.48 15.81 8.76
CA LEU A 109 -6.90 15.92 10.16
C LEU A 109 -7.01 17.35 10.66
N ALA A 110 -6.21 18.29 10.15
CA ALA A 110 -6.33 19.70 10.51
C ALA A 110 -7.74 20.26 10.21
N GLN A 111 -8.44 19.66 9.23
CA GLN A 111 -9.82 19.98 8.88
C GLN A 111 -10.86 19.15 9.67
N ARG A 112 -10.40 18.14 10.43
CA ARG A 112 -11.22 17.16 11.16
C ARG A 112 -10.57 16.76 12.50
N PRO A 113 -10.39 17.70 13.45
CA PRO A 113 -9.55 17.49 14.65
C PRO A 113 -10.06 16.42 15.62
N THR A 114 -11.32 15.98 15.49
CA THR A 114 -11.92 14.93 16.33
C THR A 114 -11.90 13.55 15.70
N ALA A 115 -11.44 13.42 14.45
CA ALA A 115 -11.36 12.13 13.77
C ALA A 115 -10.24 11.28 14.37
N ARG A 116 -10.55 10.05 14.75
CA ARG A 116 -9.54 9.03 15.06
C ARG A 116 -8.85 8.62 13.77
N THR A 117 -7.54 8.38 13.81
CA THR A 117 -6.81 7.81 12.67
C THR A 117 -6.31 6.41 12.95
N TYR A 118 -6.03 5.70 11.87
CA TYR A 118 -5.54 4.33 11.90
C TYR A 118 -4.30 4.23 11.03
N ALA A 119 -3.19 3.74 11.58
CA ALA A 119 -1.97 3.46 10.83
C ALA A 119 -1.72 1.94 10.84
N PRO A 120 -2.47 1.15 10.05
CA PRO A 120 -2.46 -0.31 10.15
C PRO A 120 -1.14 -0.93 9.70
N PHE A 121 -0.43 -0.27 8.79
CA PHE A 121 0.84 -0.74 8.23
C PHE A 121 1.68 0.40 7.67
N SER A 122 2.93 0.08 7.35
CA SER A 122 3.91 1.00 6.77
C SER A 122 4.67 0.36 5.61
N SER A 123 5.31 1.19 4.80
CA SER A 123 6.30 0.77 3.83
C SER A 123 7.45 1.78 3.81
N PRO A 124 8.70 1.38 4.12
CA PRO A 124 9.84 2.25 3.92
C PRO A 124 10.06 2.56 2.44
N MET A 125 10.72 3.70 2.18
CA MET A 125 11.28 3.97 0.85
C MET A 125 12.45 3.01 0.59
N ALA A 126 12.52 2.49 -0.63
CA ALA A 126 13.53 1.55 -1.08
C ALA A 126 13.96 1.85 -2.51
N VAL A 127 15.05 1.24 -2.95
CA VAL A 127 15.59 1.36 -4.31
C VAL A 127 15.57 -0.03 -4.96
N ALA A 128 14.66 -0.22 -5.90
CA ALA A 128 14.65 -1.39 -6.77
C ALA A 128 15.73 -1.22 -7.85
N THR A 129 16.62 -2.20 -7.96
CA THR A 129 17.76 -2.14 -8.87
C THR A 129 18.16 -3.57 -9.30
N PHE A 130 19.37 -3.73 -9.82
CA PHE A 130 19.88 -4.96 -10.40
C PHE A 130 21.27 -5.26 -9.84
N ALA A 131 21.63 -6.54 -9.69
CA ALA A 131 22.91 -6.96 -9.14
C ALA A 131 24.11 -6.27 -9.83
N PRO A 132 24.16 -6.12 -11.17
CA PRO A 132 25.28 -5.43 -11.82
C PRO A 132 25.36 -3.94 -11.49
N ILE A 133 24.22 -3.30 -11.20
CA ILE A 133 24.18 -1.90 -10.75
C ILE A 133 24.68 -1.81 -9.30
N VAL A 134 24.29 -2.75 -8.43
CA VAL A 134 24.79 -2.83 -7.04
C VAL A 134 26.31 -2.95 -7.02
N ASP A 135 26.90 -3.76 -7.91
CA ASP A 135 28.35 -3.93 -8.00
C ASP A 135 29.06 -2.61 -8.36
N LEU A 136 28.51 -1.84 -9.31
CA LEU A 136 29.02 -0.53 -9.69
C LEU A 136 28.89 0.49 -8.54
N LEU A 137 27.74 0.52 -7.87
CA LEU A 137 27.51 1.40 -6.73
C LEU A 137 28.43 1.06 -5.55
N THR A 138 28.75 -0.22 -5.37
CA THR A 138 29.70 -0.68 -4.36
C THR A 138 31.10 -0.16 -4.66
N GLN A 139 31.55 -0.23 -5.91
CA GLN A 139 32.84 0.34 -6.34
C GLN A 139 32.88 1.88 -6.18
N ALA A 140 31.74 2.54 -6.37
CA ALA A 140 31.59 3.98 -6.19
C ALA A 140 31.47 4.41 -4.70
N GLY A 141 31.34 3.45 -3.79
CA GLY A 141 31.17 3.64 -2.35
C GLY A 141 29.74 3.99 -1.90
N VAL A 142 28.76 3.96 -2.81
CA VAL A 142 27.35 4.24 -2.49
C VAL A 142 26.70 3.06 -1.77
N VAL A 143 27.16 1.83 -2.02
CA VAL A 143 26.69 0.63 -1.34
C VAL A 143 27.85 -0.02 -0.61
N ALA A 144 27.67 -0.39 0.65
CA ALA A 144 28.69 -1.13 1.37
C ALA A 144 28.75 -2.60 0.86
N PRO A 145 29.95 -3.21 0.72
CA PRO A 145 30.07 -4.59 0.26
C PRO A 145 29.21 -5.57 1.07
N GLY A 146 28.38 -6.36 0.38
CA GLY A 146 27.48 -7.33 1.00
C GLY A 146 26.29 -6.73 1.77
N SER A 147 26.07 -5.41 1.68
CA SER A 147 24.98 -4.71 2.33
C SER A 147 23.85 -4.40 1.35
N SER A 148 22.63 -4.26 1.88
CA SER A 148 21.49 -3.67 1.17
C SER A 148 21.34 -2.17 1.47
N SER A 149 22.29 -1.56 2.19
CA SER A 149 22.26 -0.13 2.52
C SER A 149 22.76 0.72 1.37
N PHE A 150 22.00 1.75 1.01
CA PHE A 150 22.31 2.76 -0.01
C PHE A 150 22.65 4.07 0.70
N ASP A 151 23.93 4.45 0.72
CA ASP A 151 24.42 5.67 1.35
C ASP A 151 23.95 6.90 0.56
N VAL A 152 22.97 7.61 1.13
CA VAL A 152 22.37 8.79 0.50
C VAL A 152 23.37 9.93 0.39
N ARG A 153 24.25 10.12 1.39
CA ARG A 153 25.25 11.18 1.37
C ARG A 153 26.21 10.99 0.22
N ARG A 154 26.79 9.78 0.10
CA ARG A 154 27.71 9.45 -0.98
C ARG A 154 27.04 9.55 -2.34
N TYR A 155 25.79 9.12 -2.46
CA TYR A 155 25.00 9.29 -3.68
C TYR A 155 24.80 10.76 -4.05
N LEU A 156 24.43 11.62 -3.09
CA LEU A 156 24.22 13.05 -3.33
C LEU A 156 25.51 13.75 -3.78
N GLU A 157 26.68 13.33 -3.29
CA GLU A 157 27.97 13.83 -3.79
C GLU A 157 28.19 13.51 -5.27
N LEU A 158 27.88 12.29 -5.70
CA LEU A 158 27.98 11.89 -7.11
C LEU A 158 27.02 12.69 -7.99
N ALA A 159 25.78 12.86 -7.53
CA ALA A 159 24.75 13.62 -8.23
C ALA A 159 25.13 15.11 -8.34
N ALA A 160 25.60 15.72 -7.26
CA ALA A 160 26.05 17.13 -7.25
C ALA A 160 27.27 17.37 -8.17
N ALA A 161 28.12 16.37 -8.34
CA ALA A 161 29.23 16.42 -9.28
C ALA A 161 28.84 16.16 -10.75
N GLY A 162 27.57 15.83 -11.04
CA GLY A 162 27.12 15.44 -12.37
C GLY A 162 27.80 14.16 -12.87
N THR A 163 28.09 13.24 -11.95
CA THR A 163 28.78 11.99 -12.29
C THR A 163 27.89 11.14 -13.17
N ARG A 164 28.41 10.71 -14.32
CA ARG A 164 27.72 9.79 -15.23
C ARG A 164 28.11 8.35 -15.00
N TRP A 165 27.25 7.42 -15.41
CA TRP A 165 27.56 5.99 -15.32
C TRP A 165 28.85 5.64 -16.06
N ASP A 166 29.07 6.16 -17.26
CA ASP A 166 30.30 5.94 -18.04
C ASP A 166 31.58 6.53 -17.42
N GLN A 167 31.46 7.34 -16.38
CA GLN A 167 32.58 7.91 -15.62
C GLN A 167 32.91 7.11 -14.35
N LEU A 168 32.08 6.12 -13.98
CA LEU A 168 32.38 5.24 -12.85
C LEU A 168 33.61 4.39 -13.18
N PRO A 169 34.64 4.34 -12.30
CA PRO A 169 35.87 3.61 -12.55
C PRO A 169 35.59 2.13 -12.88
N GLY A 170 36.17 1.63 -13.96
CA GLY A 170 36.04 0.22 -14.36
C GLY A 170 34.66 -0.19 -14.88
N ASN A 171 33.73 0.75 -15.08
CA ASN A 171 32.39 0.43 -15.54
C ASN A 171 32.39 -0.05 -17.01
N THR A 172 32.22 -1.36 -17.17
CA THR A 172 31.97 -2.02 -18.47
C THR A 172 30.55 -2.56 -18.59
N THR A 173 29.82 -2.65 -17.48
CA THR A 173 28.51 -3.30 -17.40
C THR A 173 27.37 -2.36 -17.82
N PHE A 174 27.47 -1.08 -17.47
CA PHE A 174 26.44 -0.09 -17.78
C PHE A 174 27.08 1.26 -18.17
N PRO A 175 27.80 1.37 -19.30
CA PRO A 175 28.53 2.58 -19.70
C PRO A 175 27.59 3.63 -20.33
N ALA A 176 26.45 3.89 -19.70
CA ALA A 176 25.47 4.86 -20.17
C ALA A 176 25.99 6.29 -19.98
N ARG A 177 25.79 7.16 -20.98
CA ARG A 177 26.09 8.60 -20.87
C ARG A 177 24.94 9.36 -20.20
N LYS A 178 24.48 8.84 -19.06
CA LYS A 178 23.43 9.39 -18.22
C LYS A 178 24.00 9.62 -16.82
N ASP A 179 23.45 10.59 -16.11
CA ASP A 179 23.85 10.85 -14.74
C ASP A 179 23.47 9.69 -13.82
N VAL A 180 24.26 9.47 -12.77
CA VAL A 180 23.95 8.49 -11.72
C VAL A 180 22.86 9.09 -10.83
N LEU A 181 21.61 8.89 -11.23
CA LEU A 181 20.42 9.37 -10.51
C LEU A 181 19.45 8.22 -10.22
N LEU A 182 18.79 8.30 -9.07
CA LEU A 182 17.62 7.48 -8.75
C LEU A 182 16.44 7.94 -9.61
N SER A 183 15.88 7.05 -10.42
CA SER A 183 14.61 7.30 -11.10
C SER A 183 13.52 7.51 -10.06
N THR A 184 12.84 8.66 -10.13
CA THR A 184 11.80 9.08 -9.20
C THR A 184 10.52 9.46 -9.94
N THR A 185 9.49 9.87 -9.20
CA THR A 185 8.17 10.23 -9.72
C THR A 185 7.99 11.75 -9.80
N ALA A 186 6.90 12.21 -10.41
CA ALA A 186 6.61 13.64 -10.50
C ALA A 186 6.31 14.22 -9.09
N PRO A 187 7.14 15.16 -8.58
CA PRO A 187 7.02 15.66 -7.20
C PRO A 187 5.67 16.36 -6.92
N CYS A 188 5.05 16.94 -7.94
CA CYS A 188 3.77 17.65 -7.78
C CYS A 188 2.56 16.71 -7.62
N GLN A 189 2.73 15.41 -7.84
CA GLN A 189 1.64 14.42 -7.84
C GLN A 189 1.90 13.30 -6.83
N SER A 190 3.13 12.79 -6.78
CA SER A 190 3.47 11.56 -6.09
C SER A 190 4.14 11.78 -4.73
N ASN A 191 3.71 11.02 -3.73
CA ASN A 191 4.31 11.05 -2.40
C ASN A 191 5.72 10.46 -2.35
N SER A 192 6.07 9.48 -3.19
CA SER A 192 7.43 8.92 -3.18
C SER A 192 8.49 9.95 -3.53
N ALA A 193 8.20 10.87 -4.46
CA ALA A 193 9.06 12.01 -4.76
C ALA A 193 9.11 13.02 -3.61
N ALA A 194 8.01 13.21 -2.88
CA ALA A 194 8.00 14.06 -1.68
C ALA A 194 8.82 13.44 -0.52
N MET A 195 8.75 12.11 -0.32
CA MET A 195 9.59 11.39 0.64
C MET A 195 11.06 11.42 0.20
N TYR A 196 11.33 11.29 -1.09
CA TYR A 196 12.68 11.46 -1.63
C TYR A 196 13.25 12.84 -1.35
N LEU A 197 12.44 13.89 -1.56
CA LEU A 197 12.80 15.27 -1.21
C LEU A 197 13.07 15.41 0.28
N GLY A 198 12.28 14.77 1.14
CA GLY A 198 12.51 14.71 2.59
C GLY A 198 13.86 14.07 2.94
N ILE A 199 14.16 12.89 2.39
CA ILE A 199 15.43 12.18 2.60
C ILE A 199 16.63 13.00 2.10
N ALA A 200 16.57 13.47 0.85
CA ALA A 200 17.68 14.19 0.24
C ALA A 200 17.94 15.53 0.95
N SER A 201 16.88 16.26 1.30
CA SER A 201 17.01 17.54 2.00
C SER A 201 17.50 17.38 3.44
N TYR A 202 17.13 16.30 4.15
CA TYR A 202 17.66 15.98 5.47
C TYR A 202 19.19 15.85 5.42
N VAL A 203 19.70 15.05 4.49
CA VAL A 203 21.16 14.82 4.34
C VAL A 203 21.89 16.07 3.86
N ALA A 204 21.27 16.83 2.94
CA ALA A 204 21.79 18.10 2.45
C ALA A 204 21.78 19.20 3.53
N ASN A 205 20.90 19.09 4.53
CA ASN A 205 20.79 19.97 5.68
C ASN A 205 21.58 19.45 6.89
N ALA A 206 22.73 18.81 6.64
CA ALA A 206 23.64 18.31 7.68
C ALA A 206 22.96 17.40 8.71
N ASP A 207 22.15 16.44 8.22
CA ASP A 207 21.42 15.46 9.03
C ASP A 207 20.38 16.10 9.98
N GLY A 208 19.75 17.18 9.51
CA GLY A 208 18.68 17.89 10.20
C GLY A 208 17.39 17.95 9.38
N VAL A 209 16.25 17.69 10.00
CA VAL A 209 14.94 17.87 9.35
C VAL A 209 14.77 19.34 8.94
N VAL A 210 14.33 19.58 7.71
CA VAL A 210 13.95 20.92 7.25
C VAL A 210 12.71 21.35 8.02
N ALA A 211 12.90 22.21 9.02
CA ALA A 211 11.86 22.52 10.00
C ALA A 211 10.89 23.61 9.53
N ASP A 212 11.35 24.56 8.71
CA ASP A 212 10.57 25.73 8.31
C ASP A 212 10.89 26.21 6.89
N GLN A 213 10.14 27.20 6.43
CA GLN A 213 10.25 27.78 5.08
C GLN A 213 11.59 28.49 4.83
N GLY A 214 12.22 29.03 5.86
CA GLY A 214 13.52 29.70 5.75
C GLY A 214 14.62 28.69 5.45
N VAL A 215 14.65 27.58 6.18
CA VAL A 215 15.56 26.46 5.91
C VAL A 215 15.25 25.82 4.56
N ALA A 216 13.96 25.62 4.23
CA ALA A 216 13.53 25.09 2.94
C ALA A 216 14.08 25.89 1.76
N ALA A 217 14.03 27.22 1.82
CA ALA A 217 14.55 28.10 0.77
C ALA A 217 16.08 27.99 0.57
N GLN A 218 16.82 27.64 1.62
CA GLN A 218 18.27 27.48 1.56
C GLN A 218 18.68 26.10 1.03
N VAL A 219 17.97 25.05 1.44
CA VAL A 219 18.34 23.65 1.15
C VAL A 219 17.78 23.16 -0.18
N THR A 220 16.53 23.51 -0.53
CA THR A 220 15.86 22.96 -1.73
C THR A 220 16.64 23.16 -3.04
N PRO A 221 17.31 24.32 -3.28
CA PRO A 221 18.09 24.51 -4.51
C PRO A 221 19.20 23.47 -4.73
N SER A 222 19.81 22.92 -3.68
CA SER A 222 20.90 21.94 -3.84
C SER A 222 20.41 20.54 -4.21
N VAL A 223 19.16 20.21 -3.87
CA VAL A 223 18.53 18.91 -4.16
C VAL A 223 17.56 18.97 -5.35
N GLN A 224 17.26 20.17 -5.86
CA GLN A 224 16.41 20.37 -7.04
C GLN A 224 16.89 19.63 -8.30
N PRO A 225 18.21 19.57 -8.63
CA PRO A 225 18.70 18.86 -9.82
C PRO A 225 18.31 17.39 -9.85
N LEU A 226 18.16 16.74 -8.67
CA LEU A 226 17.73 15.35 -8.55
C LEU A 226 16.37 15.08 -9.21
N PHE A 227 15.54 16.09 -9.41
CA PHE A 227 14.24 15.96 -10.07
C PHE A 227 14.26 16.49 -11.50
N ARG A 228 14.94 17.62 -11.73
CA ARG A 228 14.91 18.32 -13.03
C ARG A 228 15.70 17.63 -14.13
N ASP A 229 16.80 16.97 -13.77
CA ASP A 229 17.76 16.45 -14.75
C ASP A 229 17.37 15.05 -15.29
N GLN A 230 16.18 14.57 -14.92
CA GLN A 230 15.68 13.23 -15.29
C GLN A 230 14.71 13.22 -16.49
N GLY A 231 14.26 14.38 -16.96
CA GLY A 231 13.28 14.48 -18.05
C GLY A 231 11.85 14.16 -17.61
N TYR A 232 11.16 13.27 -18.34
CA TYR A 232 9.78 12.89 -18.01
C TYR A 232 9.74 12.04 -16.74
N LEU A 233 8.95 12.48 -15.75
CA LEU A 233 8.75 11.77 -14.50
C LEU A 233 7.35 11.13 -14.46
N PRO A 234 7.24 9.82 -14.13
CA PRO A 234 5.95 9.15 -14.03
C PRO A 234 5.10 9.76 -12.91
N PRO A 235 3.75 9.79 -13.07
CA PRO A 235 2.87 10.45 -12.12
C PRO A 235 2.70 9.71 -10.78
N THR A 236 2.97 8.39 -10.75
CA THR A 236 2.83 7.55 -9.56
C THR A 236 4.00 6.57 -9.44
N THR A 237 4.25 6.07 -8.22
CA THR A 237 5.27 5.04 -8.00
C THR A 237 4.91 3.72 -8.68
N GLU A 238 3.61 3.45 -8.87
CA GLU A 238 3.15 2.25 -9.57
C GLU A 238 3.65 2.22 -11.01
N VAL A 239 3.45 3.31 -11.75
CA VAL A 239 3.94 3.44 -13.14
C VAL A 239 5.47 3.32 -13.20
N LEU A 240 6.18 3.91 -12.22
CA LEU A 240 7.65 3.78 -12.16
C LEU A 240 8.09 2.32 -11.92
N PHE A 241 7.38 1.59 -11.05
CA PHE A 241 7.70 0.20 -10.76
C PHE A 241 7.37 -0.73 -11.94
N GLU A 242 6.26 -0.48 -12.65
CA GLU A 242 5.94 -1.16 -13.91
C GLU A 242 7.02 -0.92 -14.98
N ASP A 243 7.50 0.32 -15.11
CA ASP A 243 8.62 0.66 -16.00
C ASP A 243 9.91 -0.09 -15.61
N TYR A 244 10.19 -0.25 -14.30
CA TYR A 244 11.32 -1.05 -13.81
C TYR A 244 11.20 -2.52 -14.19
N LEU A 245 10.03 -3.14 -13.97
CA LEU A 245 9.77 -4.54 -14.28
C LEU A 245 9.85 -4.82 -15.79
N SER A 246 9.26 -3.94 -16.60
CA SER A 246 9.07 -4.17 -18.04
C SER A 246 10.26 -3.73 -18.91
N ALA A 247 10.91 -2.60 -18.57
CA ALA A 247 11.97 -2.03 -19.39
C ALA A 247 13.39 -2.38 -18.91
N GLY A 248 13.52 -2.88 -17.68
CA GLY A 248 14.76 -3.36 -17.11
C GLY A 248 15.83 -2.27 -16.92
N MET A 249 17.05 -2.72 -16.58
CA MET A 249 18.16 -1.84 -16.17
C MET A 249 18.58 -0.82 -17.24
N GLY A 250 18.31 -1.09 -18.52
CA GLY A 250 18.62 -0.20 -19.64
C GLY A 250 17.90 1.15 -19.57
N ARG A 251 16.62 1.11 -19.15
CA ARG A 251 15.78 2.30 -19.02
C ARG A 251 15.77 2.81 -17.58
N VAL A 252 15.57 1.93 -16.61
CA VAL A 252 15.39 2.26 -15.19
C VAL A 252 16.41 1.49 -14.34
N PRO A 253 17.68 1.92 -14.29
CA PRO A 253 18.73 1.19 -13.56
C PRO A 253 18.52 1.19 -12.04
N MET A 254 17.88 2.24 -11.51
CA MET A 254 17.52 2.37 -10.10
C MET A 254 16.17 3.08 -10.00
N ALA A 255 15.15 2.40 -9.48
CA ALA A 255 13.83 2.97 -9.23
C ALA A 255 13.64 3.22 -7.73
N LEU A 256 13.30 4.46 -7.36
CA LEU A 256 12.85 4.76 -6.02
C LEU A 256 11.39 4.32 -5.85
N VAL A 257 11.17 3.34 -4.98
CA VAL A 257 9.86 2.70 -4.80
C VAL A 257 9.50 2.62 -3.32
N TYR A 258 8.25 2.25 -3.03
CA TYR A 258 7.91 1.71 -1.72
C TYR A 258 8.40 0.26 -1.64
N GLU A 259 9.02 -0.13 -0.54
CA GLU A 259 9.41 -1.52 -0.28
C GLU A 259 8.27 -2.50 -0.57
N ALA A 260 7.04 -2.18 -0.14
CA ALA A 260 5.88 -3.03 -0.31
C ALA A 260 5.60 -3.43 -1.77
N GLN A 261 5.84 -2.54 -2.75
CA GLN A 261 5.61 -2.87 -4.16
C GLN A 261 6.60 -3.95 -4.65
N TYR A 262 7.88 -3.81 -4.30
CA TYR A 262 8.89 -4.82 -4.64
C TYR A 262 8.62 -6.14 -3.91
N LEU A 263 8.26 -6.08 -2.63
CA LEU A 263 8.01 -7.28 -1.83
C LEU A 263 6.72 -7.99 -2.22
N ALA A 264 5.66 -7.28 -2.59
CA ALA A 264 4.44 -7.86 -3.13
C ALA A 264 4.74 -8.69 -4.39
N GLU A 265 5.57 -8.15 -5.28
CA GLU A 265 6.01 -8.89 -6.46
C GLU A 265 6.88 -10.10 -6.08
N ALA A 266 7.85 -9.94 -5.17
CA ALA A 266 8.69 -11.05 -4.70
C ALA A 266 7.88 -12.16 -4.01
N LEU A 267 6.83 -11.80 -3.28
CA LEU A 267 5.90 -12.70 -2.60
C LEU A 267 4.78 -13.19 -3.51
N SER A 268 4.71 -12.76 -4.78
CA SER A 268 3.72 -13.23 -5.76
C SER A 268 3.89 -14.73 -6.04
N PRO A 269 2.81 -15.50 -6.27
CA PRO A 269 2.92 -16.91 -6.69
C PRO A 269 3.67 -17.10 -8.01
N ASP A 270 3.61 -16.10 -8.88
CA ASP A 270 4.27 -16.06 -10.17
C ASP A 270 5.01 -14.72 -10.31
N PRO A 271 6.18 -14.59 -9.64
CA PRO A 271 6.89 -13.33 -9.58
C PRO A 271 7.51 -13.00 -10.94
N VAL A 272 7.30 -11.78 -11.43
CA VAL A 272 7.90 -11.25 -12.65
C VAL A 272 9.15 -10.41 -12.40
N LEU A 273 9.69 -10.43 -11.17
CA LEU A 273 10.96 -9.81 -10.86
C LEU A 273 12.09 -10.41 -11.73
N PRO A 274 12.97 -9.56 -12.31
CA PRO A 274 14.20 -10.03 -12.94
C PRO A 274 15.04 -10.92 -12.01
N ALA A 275 15.70 -11.94 -12.55
CA ALA A 275 16.50 -12.88 -11.73
C ALA A 275 17.66 -12.19 -10.97
N ASP A 276 18.16 -11.10 -11.52
CA ASP A 276 19.20 -10.25 -10.94
C ASP A 276 18.62 -9.04 -10.19
N ALA A 277 17.31 -8.95 -9.99
CA ALA A 277 16.69 -7.88 -9.21
C ALA A 277 17.28 -7.82 -7.79
N ARG A 278 17.49 -6.61 -7.31
CA ARG A 278 17.97 -6.33 -5.95
C ARG A 278 17.16 -5.20 -5.34
N LEU A 279 16.99 -5.25 -4.03
CA LEU A 279 16.37 -4.19 -3.26
C LEU A 279 17.43 -3.60 -2.32
N LEU A 280 17.62 -2.29 -2.42
CA LEU A 280 18.45 -1.51 -1.50
C LEU A 280 17.58 -0.57 -0.67
N TYR A 281 18.11 -0.13 0.47
CA TYR A 281 17.44 0.76 1.41
C TYR A 281 18.28 2.02 1.57
N PRO A 282 17.76 3.21 1.21
CA PRO A 282 18.40 4.47 1.54
C PRO A 282 18.79 4.55 3.03
N SER A 283 19.96 5.10 3.31
CA SER A 283 20.45 5.40 4.66
C SER A 283 20.82 6.89 4.70
N PRO A 284 20.02 7.74 5.35
CA PRO A 284 18.74 7.40 6.00
C PRO A 284 17.61 7.12 5.00
N THR A 285 16.57 6.41 5.45
CA THR A 285 15.28 6.27 4.75
C THR A 285 14.13 6.92 5.54
N ILE A 286 12.95 7.02 4.93
CA ILE A 286 11.70 7.38 5.61
C ILE A 286 10.80 6.15 5.64
N PHE A 287 10.27 5.84 6.83
CA PHE A 287 9.15 4.90 6.98
C PHE A 287 7.84 5.61 6.63
N SER A 288 7.33 5.34 5.43
CA SER A 288 6.01 5.85 5.05
C SER A 288 4.96 5.12 5.88
N ARG A 289 4.44 5.78 6.92
CA ARG A 289 3.27 5.30 7.67
C ARG A 289 2.03 5.61 6.84
N HIS A 290 1.27 4.56 6.53
CA HIS A 290 0.04 4.71 5.78
C HIS A 290 -1.04 4.98 6.83
N THR A 291 -1.66 6.16 6.78
CA THR A 291 -2.58 6.62 7.83
C THR A 291 -3.95 6.87 7.23
N LEU A 292 -4.94 6.07 7.64
CA LEU A 292 -6.32 6.21 7.26
C LEU A 292 -6.99 7.27 8.12
N VAL A 293 -7.66 8.21 7.45
CA VAL A 293 -8.50 9.26 8.03
C VAL A 293 -9.96 8.96 7.65
N PRO A 294 -10.80 8.55 8.63
CA PRO A 294 -12.22 8.35 8.43
C PRO A 294 -12.92 9.66 8.06
N LEU A 295 -13.89 9.57 7.15
CA LEU A 295 -14.77 10.67 6.73
C LEU A 295 -16.25 10.38 7.10
N SER A 296 -16.56 9.12 7.38
CA SER A 296 -17.87 8.66 7.86
C SER A 296 -17.70 7.54 8.90
N PRO A 297 -18.78 7.17 9.65
CA PRO A 297 -18.74 6.01 10.55
C PRO A 297 -18.45 4.69 9.84
N ALA A 298 -18.81 4.55 8.56
CA ALA A 298 -18.50 3.35 7.78
C ALA A 298 -17.01 3.28 7.43
N GLY A 299 -16.38 4.41 7.09
CA GLY A 299 -14.94 4.49 6.90
C GLY A 299 -14.14 4.31 8.19
N ASP A 300 -14.69 4.69 9.34
CA ASP A 300 -14.09 4.42 10.65
C ASP A 300 -13.99 2.91 10.90
N ARG A 301 -15.06 2.15 10.61
CA ARG A 301 -15.03 0.67 10.67
C ARG A 301 -13.98 0.07 9.73
N VAL A 302 -13.73 0.65 8.55
CA VAL A 302 -12.66 0.18 7.65
C VAL A 302 -11.30 0.33 8.33
N GLY A 303 -11.03 1.48 8.95
CA GLY A 303 -9.80 1.73 9.71
C GLY A 303 -9.61 0.78 10.90
N GLU A 304 -10.68 0.53 11.66
CA GLU A 304 -10.68 -0.43 12.76
C GLU A 304 -10.34 -1.86 12.28
N LEU A 305 -11.00 -2.32 11.22
CA LEU A 305 -10.79 -3.65 10.66
C LEU A 305 -9.37 -3.82 10.12
N LEU A 306 -8.85 -2.84 9.36
CA LEU A 306 -7.46 -2.88 8.88
C LEU A 306 -6.44 -3.00 10.01
N THR A 307 -6.78 -2.51 11.21
CA THR A 307 -5.88 -2.51 12.38
C THR A 307 -6.06 -3.75 13.26
N SER A 308 -7.26 -4.32 13.32
CA SER A 308 -7.64 -5.34 14.32
C SER A 308 -7.94 -6.72 13.74
N ASP A 309 -8.28 -6.80 12.46
CA ASP A 309 -8.59 -8.07 11.81
C ASP A 309 -7.28 -8.79 11.42
N PRO A 310 -7.03 -10.01 11.94
CA PRO A 310 -5.78 -10.73 11.69
C PRO A 310 -5.65 -11.17 10.22
N GLN A 311 -6.75 -11.47 9.53
CA GLN A 311 -6.72 -11.87 8.13
C GLN A 311 -6.32 -10.68 7.24
N LEU A 312 -6.83 -9.47 7.53
CA LEU A 312 -6.40 -8.26 6.82
C LEU A 312 -4.91 -7.94 7.07
N ALA A 313 -4.40 -8.16 8.28
CA ALA A 313 -2.98 -7.99 8.58
C ALA A 313 -2.08 -9.00 7.84
N GLU A 314 -2.50 -10.27 7.76
CA GLU A 314 -1.82 -11.31 6.97
C GLU A 314 -1.82 -10.97 5.48
N LEU A 315 -2.95 -10.53 4.94
CA LEU A 315 -3.03 -10.13 3.53
C LEU A 315 -2.16 -8.89 3.26
N ALA A 316 -2.16 -7.89 4.16
CA ALA A 316 -1.29 -6.72 4.02
C ALA A 316 0.19 -7.12 3.96
N ALA A 317 0.61 -8.07 4.82
CA ALA A 317 1.96 -8.64 4.80
C ALA A 317 2.30 -9.38 3.49
N GLN A 318 1.36 -10.14 2.94
CA GLN A 318 1.53 -10.81 1.63
C GLN A 318 1.63 -9.81 0.47
N HIS A 319 1.04 -8.62 0.64
CA HIS A 319 1.21 -7.47 -0.26
C HIS A 319 2.42 -6.59 0.11
N GLY A 320 3.37 -7.13 0.88
CA GLY A 320 4.65 -6.49 1.17
C GLY A 320 4.60 -5.35 2.19
N PHE A 321 3.43 -4.97 2.70
CA PHE A 321 3.33 -3.96 3.76
C PHE A 321 3.79 -4.52 5.09
N ARG A 322 4.42 -3.69 5.92
CA ARG A 322 4.80 -4.03 7.30
C ARG A 322 3.66 -3.68 8.26
N PRO A 323 2.87 -4.65 8.77
CA PRO A 323 1.80 -4.38 9.72
C PRO A 323 2.36 -3.97 11.09
N THR A 324 1.53 -3.35 11.93
CA THR A 324 1.91 -2.98 13.31
C THR A 324 2.33 -4.19 14.14
N ASP A 325 1.65 -5.33 13.95
CA ASP A 325 2.15 -6.62 14.43
C ASP A 325 3.17 -7.17 13.42
N PRO A 326 4.43 -7.41 13.81
CA PRO A 326 5.45 -7.89 12.89
C PRO A 326 5.30 -9.38 12.50
N ARG A 327 4.49 -10.16 13.24
CA ARG A 327 4.40 -11.62 13.05
C ARG A 327 3.87 -12.03 11.67
N PRO A 328 2.80 -11.42 11.12
CA PRO A 328 2.32 -11.75 9.78
C PRO A 328 3.34 -11.43 8.68
N PHE A 329 4.14 -10.36 8.85
CA PHE A 329 5.20 -10.00 7.91
C PHE A 329 6.27 -11.09 7.83
N ALA A 330 6.85 -11.47 8.98
CA ALA A 330 7.84 -12.55 9.05
C ALA A 330 7.27 -13.89 8.53
N ALA A 331 5.98 -14.16 8.79
CA ALA A 331 5.31 -15.35 8.28
C ALA A 331 5.23 -15.39 6.75
N ALA A 332 4.87 -14.28 6.10
CA ALA A 332 4.75 -14.20 4.64
C ALA A 332 6.05 -14.62 3.92
N PHE A 333 7.21 -14.21 4.43
CA PHE A 333 8.52 -14.59 3.87
C PHE A 333 8.88 -16.05 4.17
N ARG A 334 8.72 -16.48 5.42
CA ARG A 334 8.99 -17.87 5.83
C ARG A 334 8.16 -18.86 5.02
N ASP A 335 6.89 -18.58 4.80
CA ASP A 335 5.97 -19.47 4.09
C ASP A 335 6.31 -19.58 2.59
N ARG A 336 7.06 -18.61 2.05
CA ARG A 336 7.64 -18.65 0.70
C ARG A 336 9.10 -19.14 0.65
N GLY A 337 9.72 -19.42 1.78
CA GLY A 337 11.14 -19.77 1.86
C GLY A 337 12.07 -18.63 1.45
N LEU A 338 11.61 -17.38 1.56
CA LEU A 338 12.37 -16.18 1.24
C LEU A 338 13.03 -15.60 2.51
N PRO A 339 14.18 -14.91 2.39
CA PRO A 339 14.75 -14.19 3.50
C PRO A 339 13.84 -13.03 3.92
N GLU A 340 13.71 -12.80 5.22
CA GLU A 340 13.00 -11.63 5.73
C GLU A 340 13.79 -10.34 5.40
N PRO A 341 13.11 -9.28 4.96
CA PRO A 341 13.71 -7.96 4.81
C PRO A 341 14.38 -7.47 6.11
N PRO A 342 15.47 -6.68 6.02
CA PRO A 342 16.17 -6.22 7.20
C PRO A 342 15.27 -5.32 8.07
N GLN A 343 15.59 -5.31 9.37
CA GLN A 343 15.16 -4.25 10.27
C GLN A 343 15.98 -2.99 9.95
N LEU A 344 15.31 -1.87 9.77
CA LEU A 344 15.92 -0.62 9.36
C LEU A 344 16.14 0.27 10.59
N VAL A 345 17.36 0.80 10.74
CA VAL A 345 17.77 1.57 11.92
C VAL A 345 17.91 3.06 11.61
N ASP A 346 18.51 3.38 10.45
CA ASP A 346 18.75 4.76 10.02
C ASP A 346 17.51 5.31 9.31
N VAL A 347 16.53 5.74 10.12
CA VAL A 347 15.22 6.21 9.69
C VAL A 347 15.01 7.64 10.17
N VAL A 348 14.50 8.49 9.29
CA VAL A 348 14.16 9.89 9.58
C VAL A 348 12.68 10.15 9.33
N GLU A 349 12.19 11.26 9.88
CA GLU A 349 10.83 11.75 9.63
C GLU A 349 10.84 12.79 8.51
N PRO A 350 9.83 12.83 7.63
CA PRO A 350 9.69 13.88 6.64
C PRO A 350 9.45 15.25 7.31
N PRO A 351 9.71 16.37 6.61
CA PRO A 351 9.22 17.68 7.01
C PRO A 351 7.70 17.70 7.23
N SER A 352 7.22 18.69 8.00
CA SER A 352 5.78 18.93 8.13
C SER A 352 5.12 19.15 6.77
N PHE A 353 3.80 18.92 6.66
CA PHE A 353 3.09 19.09 5.39
C PHE A 353 3.31 20.48 4.77
N ASP A 354 3.15 21.54 5.55
CA ASP A 354 3.27 22.91 5.04
C ASP A 354 4.73 23.22 4.64
N THR A 355 5.73 22.73 5.38
CA THR A 355 7.14 22.86 5.00
C THR A 355 7.44 22.14 3.69
N LEU A 356 6.95 20.90 3.56
CA LEU A 356 7.12 20.08 2.36
C LEU A 356 6.44 20.72 1.13
N GLU A 357 5.24 21.29 1.29
CA GLU A 357 4.55 22.03 0.22
C GLU A 357 5.33 23.28 -0.21
N GLY A 358 5.96 23.98 0.73
CA GLY A 358 6.87 25.09 0.41
C GLY A 358 8.06 24.64 -0.44
N MET A 359 8.67 23.51 -0.08
CA MET A 359 9.76 22.92 -0.86
C MET A 359 9.29 22.47 -2.26
N LEU A 360 8.12 21.84 -2.36
CA LEU A 360 7.52 21.45 -3.64
C LEU A 360 7.21 22.67 -4.52
N THR A 361 6.78 23.78 -3.92
CA THR A 361 6.60 25.06 -4.63
C THR A 361 7.91 25.56 -5.22
N LEU A 362 9.04 25.44 -4.49
CA LEU A 362 10.38 25.76 -5.01
C LEU A 362 10.83 24.83 -6.15
N LEU A 363 10.26 23.62 -6.25
CA LEU A 363 10.42 22.71 -7.38
C LEU A 363 9.49 23.04 -8.56
N GLY A 364 8.63 24.06 -8.45
CA GLY A 364 7.71 24.50 -9.50
C GLY A 364 6.32 23.86 -9.43
N CYS A 365 5.98 23.19 -8.33
CA CYS A 365 4.62 22.69 -8.13
C CYS A 365 3.66 23.82 -7.76
N ALA A 366 2.45 23.77 -8.32
CA ALA A 366 1.38 24.66 -7.87
C ALA A 366 0.91 24.21 -6.46
N PRO A 367 0.65 25.15 -5.54
CA PRO A 367 0.17 24.85 -4.20
C PRO A 367 -1.19 24.16 -4.19
#